data_AF-A0A916A7F4-F1
#
_entry.id   AF-A0A916A7F4-F1
#
_cell.length_a   1.000
_cell.length_b   1.000
_cell.length_c   1.000
_cell.angle_alpha   90.00
_cell.angle_beta   90.00
_cell.angle_gamma   90.00
#
_symmetry.space_group_name_H-M   'P 1'
#
loop_
_entity.id
_entity.type
_entity.pdbx_description
1 polymer ?
#
loop_
_entity_poly.entity_id
_entity_poly.type
_entity_poly.pdbx_seq_one_letter_code
_entity_poly.pdbx_strand_id
1 'polypeptide(L)'
;MHNIPVNLSDSAIEDLLLVGARAVTAKGTLVCNEVRAPYKASPERRAAALSGLLQCANELLRRQAFKNLHKVVMNTPDEVANYLQIHFRGYEVEAFVVVFLNAQSALIAVEEMFRGTLTQTSVYPREIVKRALALNAGAVILAHNHPSGLAEPSRADEYLTSTLKTALGMVDVRVLDHFIVAQTACTSFAQRGLL
;
A
#
# COMPACT_ATOMS: atom_id res chain seq x y z
N MET A 1 -15.61 9.78 -1.29
CA MET A 1 -14.52 10.38 -2.08
C MET A 1 -13.47 9.29 -2.19
N HIS A 2 -13.28 8.75 -3.40
CA HIS A 2 -12.48 7.55 -3.64
C HIS A 2 -11.02 7.78 -3.29
N ASN A 3 -10.51 7.08 -2.28
CA ASN A 3 -9.10 7.13 -1.92
C ASN A 3 -8.32 6.10 -2.76
N ILE A 4 -8.12 6.41 -4.04
CA ILE A 4 -7.22 5.67 -4.93
C ILE A 4 -5.81 5.82 -4.34
N PRO A 5 -5.01 4.75 -4.17
CA PRO A 5 -3.58 4.91 -3.93
C PRO A 5 -2.98 5.43 -5.23
N VAL A 6 -2.88 6.76 -5.31
CA VAL A 6 -2.28 7.44 -6.44
C VAL A 6 -0.77 7.37 -6.23
N ASN A 7 -0.07 6.70 -7.14
CA ASN A 7 1.38 6.87 -7.26
C ASN A 7 1.62 8.30 -7.77
N LEU A 8 1.76 9.25 -6.84
CA LEU A 8 1.84 10.68 -7.15
C LEU A 8 3.18 11.00 -7.81
N SER A 9 3.20 11.68 -8.95
CA SER A 9 4.47 12.17 -9.50
C SER A 9 5.15 13.17 -8.55
N ASP A 10 6.46 13.35 -8.67
CA ASP A 10 7.20 14.35 -7.86
C ASP A 10 6.58 15.75 -7.99
N SER A 11 6.17 16.11 -9.22
CA SER A 11 5.46 17.37 -9.48
C SER A 11 4.11 17.45 -8.76
N ALA A 12 3.35 16.35 -8.71
CA ALA A 12 2.06 16.33 -8.00
C ALA A 12 2.25 16.44 -6.48
N ILE A 13 3.31 15.84 -5.92
CA ILE A 13 3.65 15.97 -4.50
C ILE A 13 4.03 17.43 -4.18
N GLU A 14 4.89 18.06 -4.99
CA GLU A 14 5.28 19.46 -4.81
C GLU A 14 4.07 20.40 -4.90
N ASP A 15 3.20 20.20 -5.89
CA ASP A 15 1.98 20.98 -6.07
C ASP A 15 1.04 20.82 -4.86
N LEU A 16 0.83 19.60 -4.35
CA LEU A 16 -0.01 19.35 -3.18
C LEU A 16 0.60 19.91 -1.89
N LEU A 17 1.92 19.83 -1.70
CA LEU A 17 2.60 20.43 -0.56
C LEU A 17 2.44 21.96 -0.58
N LEU A 18 2.63 22.58 -1.74
CA LEU A 18 2.53 24.03 -1.93
C LEU A 18 1.09 24.54 -1.78
N VAL A 19 0.13 23.89 -2.43
CA VAL A 19 -1.30 24.23 -2.35
C VAL A 19 -1.84 23.94 -0.96
N GLY A 20 -1.48 22.80 -0.38
CA GLY A 20 -1.90 22.38 0.95
C GLY A 20 -1.42 23.33 2.04
N ALA A 21 -0.14 23.67 2.05
CA ALA A 21 0.43 24.63 3.00
C ALA A 21 -0.25 26.01 2.90
N ARG A 22 -0.51 26.50 1.68
CA ARG A 22 -1.23 27.75 1.45
C ARG A 22 -2.68 27.66 1.90
N ALA A 23 -3.41 26.60 1.58
CA ALA A 23 -4.81 26.46 1.94
C ALA A 23 -5.04 26.29 3.46
N VAL A 24 -4.10 25.66 4.17
CA VAL A 24 -4.16 25.47 5.63
C VAL A 24 -3.83 26.77 6.38
N THR A 25 -2.90 27.59 5.85
CA THR A 25 -2.40 28.82 6.49
C THR A 25 -3.03 30.10 5.97
N ALA A 26 -3.75 30.09 4.84
CA ALA A 26 -4.28 31.29 4.18
C ALA A 26 -5.31 32.03 5.02
N LYS A 27 -4.82 33.03 5.76
CA LYS A 27 -5.46 34.35 5.85
C LYS A 27 -4.76 35.24 4.82
N GLY A 28 -5.49 35.75 3.85
CA GLY A 28 -4.95 36.63 2.82
C GLY A 28 -5.99 37.64 2.34
N THR A 29 -5.66 38.42 1.33
CA THR A 29 -6.60 39.31 0.65
C THR A 29 -6.71 38.87 -0.79
N LEU A 30 -7.91 38.47 -1.24
CA LEU A 30 -8.17 38.27 -2.66
C LEU A 30 -8.30 39.65 -3.30
N VAL A 31 -7.56 39.83 -4.40
CA VAL A 31 -7.67 41.01 -5.25
C VAL A 31 -8.28 40.54 -6.56
N CYS A 32 -9.49 41.02 -6.86
CA CYS A 32 -10.12 40.85 -8.16
C CYS A 32 -10.49 42.25 -8.66
N ASN A 33 -9.86 42.70 -9.74
CA ASN A 33 -9.86 44.10 -10.17
C ASN A 33 -9.40 45.03 -9.03
N GLU A 34 -10.19 46.06 -8.69
CA GLU A 34 -9.89 46.99 -7.59
C GLU A 34 -10.42 46.53 -6.22
N VAL A 35 -11.14 45.41 -6.15
CA VAL A 35 -11.80 44.96 -4.92
C VAL A 35 -10.85 44.08 -4.11
N ARG A 36 -10.55 44.52 -2.88
CA ARG A 36 -9.78 43.78 -1.88
C ARG A 36 -10.73 43.17 -0.85
N ALA A 37 -10.81 41.85 -0.79
CA ALA A 37 -11.61 41.14 0.20
C ALA A 37 -10.73 40.20 1.05
N PRO A 38 -10.89 40.15 2.38
CA PRO A 38 -10.19 39.19 3.20
C PRO A 38 -10.61 37.77 2.82
N TYR A 39 -9.65 36.97 2.37
CA TYR A 39 -9.80 35.57 2.09
C TYR A 39 -9.46 34.75 3.34
N LYS A 40 -10.43 33.96 3.78
CA LYS A 40 -10.25 32.94 4.82
C LYS A 40 -10.62 31.61 4.18
N ALA A 41 -9.70 30.65 4.20
CA ALA A 41 -10.00 29.32 3.68
C ALA A 41 -11.22 28.73 4.39
N SER A 42 -12.21 28.28 3.62
CA SER A 42 -13.40 27.61 4.16
C SER A 42 -12.99 26.31 4.88
N PRO A 43 -13.78 25.85 5.88
CA PRO A 43 -13.52 24.58 6.55
C PRO A 43 -13.34 23.40 5.57
N GLU A 44 -14.15 23.37 4.51
CA GLU A 44 -14.08 22.35 3.44
C GLU A 44 -12.75 22.41 2.68
N ARG A 45 -12.28 23.62 2.31
CA ARG A 45 -10.97 23.78 1.64
C ARG A 45 -9.82 23.36 2.53
N ARG A 46 -9.90 23.62 3.84
CA ARG A 46 -8.88 23.18 4.81
C ARG A 46 -8.88 21.66 4.96
N ALA A 47 -10.06 21.03 5.04
CA ALA A 47 -10.18 19.58 5.13
C ALA A 47 -9.63 18.88 3.87
N ALA A 48 -9.97 19.37 2.68
CA ALA A 48 -9.43 18.84 1.42
C ALA A 48 -7.89 18.99 1.34
N ALA A 49 -7.35 20.14 1.75
CA ALA A 49 -5.91 20.38 1.80
C ALA A 49 -5.19 19.46 2.78
N LEU A 50 -5.74 19.24 3.98
CA LEU A 50 -5.20 18.30 4.96
C LEU A 50 -5.21 16.86 4.45
N SER A 51 -6.29 16.45 3.80
CA SER A 51 -6.39 15.11 3.19
C SER A 51 -5.31 14.90 2.13
N GLY A 52 -5.12 15.89 1.24
CA GLY A 52 -4.07 15.85 0.23
C GLY A 52 -2.65 15.83 0.81
N LEU A 53 -2.38 16.63 1.85
CA LEU A 53 -1.09 16.61 2.56
C LEU A 53 -0.82 15.24 3.20
N LEU A 54 -1.83 14.60 3.79
CA LEU A 54 -1.72 13.25 4.36
C LEU A 54 -1.44 12.21 3.28
N GLN A 55 -2.07 12.30 2.11
CA GLN A 55 -1.75 11.43 0.97
C GLN A 55 -0.28 11.61 0.53
N CYS A 56 0.20 12.85 0.40
CA CYS A 56 1.59 13.13 0.05
C CYS A 56 2.57 12.62 1.10
N ALA A 57 2.28 12.84 2.39
CA ALA A 57 3.09 12.34 3.48
C ALA A 57 3.15 10.80 3.47
N ASN A 58 2.02 10.11 3.24
CA ASN A 58 1.99 8.66 3.11
C ASN A 58 2.83 8.19 1.92
N GLU A 59 2.74 8.86 0.77
CA GLU A 59 3.53 8.49 -0.41
C GLU A 59 5.04 8.70 -0.19
N LEU A 60 5.44 9.83 0.41
CA LEU A 60 6.84 10.09 0.76
C LEU A 60 7.37 9.06 1.78
N LEU A 61 6.57 8.71 2.79
CA LEU A 61 6.91 7.67 3.76
C LEU A 61 7.03 6.30 3.08
N ARG A 62 6.12 5.94 2.18
CA ARG A 62 6.20 4.71 1.37
C ARG A 62 7.48 4.68 0.55
N ARG A 63 7.83 5.77 -0.15
CA ARG A 63 9.06 5.88 -0.94
C ARG A 63 10.31 5.80 -0.09
N GLN A 64 10.32 6.44 1.07
CA GLN A 64 11.45 6.38 1.98
C GLN A 64 11.62 4.97 2.56
N ALA A 65 10.53 4.32 2.95
CA ALA A 65 10.53 2.91 3.32
C ALA A 65 11.04 2.03 2.16
N PHE A 66 10.58 2.27 0.92
CA PHE A 66 10.99 1.52 -0.27
C PHE A 66 12.46 1.71 -0.65
N LYS A 67 12.99 2.94 -0.55
CA LYS A 67 14.41 3.24 -0.76
C LYS A 67 15.30 2.50 0.24
N ASN A 68 14.83 2.38 1.48
CA ASN A 68 15.50 1.56 2.48
C ASN A 68 15.34 0.07 2.15
N LEU A 69 14.20 -0.35 1.59
CA LEU A 69 13.91 -1.75 1.27
C LEU A 69 14.85 -2.38 0.23
N HIS A 70 15.38 -1.65 -0.75
CA HIS A 70 16.40 -2.18 -1.66
C HIS A 70 17.73 -2.54 -0.97
N LYS A 71 17.97 -2.02 0.24
CA LYS A 71 19.10 -2.40 1.12
C LYS A 71 18.68 -3.32 2.26
N VAL A 72 17.38 -3.44 2.53
CA VAL A 72 16.84 -4.32 3.56
C VAL A 72 16.65 -5.68 2.92
N VAL A 73 17.52 -6.62 3.29
CA VAL A 73 17.09 -8.01 3.29
C VAL A 73 15.92 -8.04 4.27
N MET A 74 14.70 -8.32 3.80
CA MET A 74 13.49 -8.38 4.62
C MET A 74 13.64 -9.56 5.58
N ASN A 75 14.37 -9.33 6.68
CA ASN A 75 14.90 -10.40 7.52
C ASN A 75 13.93 -10.76 8.63
N THR A 76 13.02 -9.85 9.00
CA THR A 76 12.08 -10.09 10.09
C THR A 76 10.63 -9.84 9.64
N PRO A 77 9.67 -10.66 10.09
CA PRO A 77 8.25 -10.42 9.84
C PRO A 77 7.77 -9.04 10.30
N ASP A 78 8.35 -8.48 11.36
CA ASP A 78 7.97 -7.18 11.92
C ASP A 78 8.31 -6.01 10.98
N GLU A 79 9.46 -6.06 10.30
CA GLU A 79 9.84 -5.07 9.29
C GLU A 79 8.87 -5.09 8.10
N VAL A 80 8.51 -6.30 7.65
CA VAL A 80 7.54 -6.50 6.57
C VAL A 80 6.16 -5.97 6.99
N ALA A 81 5.70 -6.32 8.19
CA ALA A 81 4.42 -5.88 8.73
C ALA A 81 4.34 -4.35 8.82
N ASN A 82 5.39 -3.70 9.33
CA ASN A 82 5.44 -2.23 9.42
C ASN A 82 5.36 -1.56 8.05
N TYR A 83 6.12 -2.07 7.07
CA TYR A 83 6.02 -1.59 5.69
C TYR A 83 4.60 -1.76 5.13
N LEU A 84 4.01 -2.94 5.29
CA LEU A 84 2.68 -3.25 4.75
C LEU A 84 1.58 -2.41 5.41
N GLN A 85 1.66 -2.14 6.72
CA GLN A 85 0.73 -1.23 7.39
C GLN A 85 0.76 0.18 6.78
N ILE A 86 1.95 0.71 6.47
CA ILE A 86 2.10 2.00 5.77
C ILE A 86 1.61 1.89 4.32
N HIS A 87 1.89 0.76 3.65
CA HIS A 87 1.50 0.50 2.27
C HIS A 87 -0.02 0.43 2.09
N PHE A 88 -0.76 -0.19 2.99
CA PHE A 88 -2.22 -0.28 2.91
C PHE A 88 -2.96 0.88 3.57
N ARG A 89 -2.23 1.84 4.18
CA ARG A 89 -2.86 2.98 4.84
C ARG A 89 -3.74 3.78 3.86
N GLY A 90 -5.01 3.94 4.22
CA GLY A 90 -6.00 4.67 3.42
C GLY A 90 -6.67 3.85 2.31
N TYR A 91 -6.40 2.55 2.19
CA TYR A 91 -7.13 1.66 1.29
C TYR A 91 -8.56 1.41 1.83
N GLU A 92 -9.56 1.76 1.03
CA GLU A 92 -10.99 1.62 1.37
C GLU A 92 -11.59 0.29 0.86
N VAL A 93 -10.90 -0.37 -0.06
CA VAL A 93 -11.26 -1.68 -0.62
C VAL A 93 -10.13 -2.66 -0.35
N GLU A 94 -10.45 -3.94 -0.39
CA GLU A 94 -9.44 -4.99 -0.36
C GLU A 94 -8.53 -4.87 -1.58
N ALA A 95 -7.24 -5.02 -1.36
CA ALA A 95 -6.24 -5.12 -2.40
C ALA A 95 -5.24 -6.20 -2.03
N PHE A 96 -4.79 -6.94 -3.04
CA PHE A 96 -3.83 -8.01 -2.90
C PHE A 96 -2.50 -7.56 -3.51
N VAL A 97 -1.50 -7.46 -2.65
CA VAL A 97 -0.15 -7.01 -2.97
C VAL A 97 0.80 -8.20 -2.90
N VAL A 98 1.75 -8.25 -3.83
CA VAL A 98 2.82 -9.23 -3.85
C VAL A 98 4.16 -8.51 -3.78
N VAL A 99 4.97 -8.91 -2.81
CA VAL A 99 6.36 -8.50 -2.66
C VAL A 99 7.21 -9.56 -3.36
N PHE A 100 7.84 -9.19 -4.48
CA PHE A 100 8.70 -10.07 -5.26
C PHE A 100 10.15 -9.94 -4.78
N LEU A 101 10.78 -11.08 -4.51
CA LEU A 101 12.13 -11.17 -3.96
C LEU A 101 13.01 -12.04 -4.83
N ASN A 102 14.32 -11.76 -4.87
CA ASN A 102 15.29 -12.63 -5.53
C ASN A 102 15.62 -13.86 -4.66
N ALA A 103 16.51 -14.73 -5.14
CA ALA A 103 16.90 -15.95 -4.43
C ALA A 103 17.55 -15.69 -3.05
N GLN A 104 18.16 -14.51 -2.85
CA GLN A 104 18.76 -14.05 -1.60
C GLN A 104 17.77 -13.26 -0.72
N SER A 105 16.47 -13.33 -1.00
CA SER A 105 15.42 -12.58 -0.30
C SER A 105 15.57 -11.05 -0.37
N ALA A 106 16.26 -10.52 -1.37
CA ALA A 106 16.34 -9.08 -1.61
C ALA A 106 15.15 -8.61 -2.46
N LEU A 107 14.65 -7.41 -2.17
CA LEU A 107 13.49 -6.83 -2.84
C LEU A 107 13.74 -6.56 -4.33
N ILE A 108 12.90 -7.12 -5.19
CA ILE A 108 12.83 -6.80 -6.62
C ILE A 108 11.75 -5.73 -6.85
N ALA A 109 10.51 -6.01 -6.44
CA ALA A 109 9.36 -5.15 -6.65
C ALA A 109 8.26 -5.41 -5.61
N VAL A 110 7.40 -4.42 -5.38
CA VAL A 110 6.13 -4.60 -4.67
C VAL A 110 5.03 -4.13 -5.59
N GLU A 111 4.08 -5.02 -5.88
CA GLU A 111 3.02 -4.73 -6.83
C GLU A 111 1.66 -5.10 -6.27
N GLU A 112 0.71 -4.18 -6.41
CA GLU A 112 -0.69 -4.47 -6.25
C GLU A 112 -1.17 -5.26 -7.47
N MET A 113 -1.33 -6.56 -7.29
CA MET A 113 -1.68 -7.49 -8.37
C MET A 113 -3.20 -7.54 -8.59
N PHE A 114 -3.97 -7.35 -7.52
CA PHE A 114 -5.43 -7.36 -7.59
C PHE A 114 -6.01 -6.30 -6.68
N ARG A 115 -7.11 -5.72 -7.14
CA ARG A 115 -7.94 -4.81 -6.36
C ARG A 115 -9.36 -5.35 -6.37
N GLY A 116 -9.89 -5.55 -5.18
CA GLY A 116 -11.24 -6.05 -4.99
C GLY A 116 -12.30 -4.98 -5.11
N THR A 117 -13.49 -5.39 -4.74
CA THR A 117 -14.64 -4.51 -4.51
C THR A 117 -14.78 -4.25 -3.00
N LEU A 118 -15.92 -3.68 -2.59
CA LEU A 118 -16.27 -3.56 -1.18
C LEU A 118 -16.42 -4.90 -0.45
N THR A 119 -16.63 -6.02 -1.18
CA THR A 119 -17.01 -7.30 -0.57
C THR A 119 -15.97 -8.41 -0.70
N GLN A 120 -15.13 -8.40 -1.74
CA GLN A 120 -14.06 -9.39 -1.93
C GLN A 120 -13.09 -9.00 -3.06
N THR A 121 -11.89 -9.58 -3.03
CA THR A 121 -10.93 -9.58 -4.14
C THR A 121 -10.79 -10.96 -4.78
N SER A 122 -10.94 -11.06 -6.11
CA SER A 122 -10.60 -12.29 -6.83
C SER A 122 -9.12 -12.31 -7.20
N VAL A 123 -8.39 -13.29 -6.66
CA VAL A 123 -6.95 -13.47 -6.88
C VAL A 123 -6.74 -14.69 -7.77
N TYR A 124 -5.99 -14.52 -8.86
CA TYR A 124 -5.75 -15.58 -9.85
C TYR A 124 -4.29 -16.04 -9.80
N PRO A 125 -4.01 -17.28 -9.35
CA PRO A 125 -2.64 -17.81 -9.23
C PRO A 125 -1.80 -17.67 -10.51
N ARG A 126 -2.42 -17.88 -11.68
CA ARG A 126 -1.76 -17.77 -12.99
C ARG A 126 -1.09 -16.42 -13.22
N GLU A 127 -1.70 -15.31 -12.79
CA GLU A 127 -1.14 -13.98 -13.03
C GLU A 127 0.00 -13.68 -12.07
N ILE A 128 -0.05 -14.20 -10.84
CA ILE A 128 1.06 -14.11 -9.87
C ILE A 128 2.25 -14.93 -10.36
N VAL A 129 2.02 -16.17 -10.81
CA VAL A 129 3.08 -17.03 -11.39
C VAL A 129 3.72 -16.36 -12.60
N LYS A 130 2.91 -15.86 -13.54
CA LYS A 130 3.40 -15.14 -14.73
C LYS A 130 4.27 -13.94 -14.33
N ARG A 131 3.85 -13.17 -13.33
CA ARG A 131 4.60 -11.99 -12.88
C ARG A 131 5.89 -12.35 -12.15
N ALA A 132 5.85 -13.37 -11.29
CA ALA A 132 7.04 -13.88 -10.60
C ALA A 132 8.12 -14.32 -11.60
N LEU A 133 7.73 -15.07 -12.62
CA LEU A 133 8.64 -15.49 -13.70
C LEU A 133 9.17 -14.30 -14.51
N ALA A 134 8.32 -13.34 -14.86
CA ALA A 134 8.74 -12.14 -15.60
C ALA A 134 9.77 -11.28 -14.83
N LEU A 135 9.71 -11.30 -13.50
CA LEU A 135 10.64 -10.59 -12.62
C LEU A 135 11.86 -11.45 -12.21
N ASN A 136 11.94 -12.72 -12.63
CA ASN A 136 12.91 -13.70 -12.13
C ASN A 136 12.93 -13.78 -10.59
N ALA A 137 11.75 -13.71 -9.96
CA ALA A 137 11.63 -13.81 -8.52
C ALA A 137 11.97 -15.24 -8.05
N GLY A 138 12.77 -15.36 -6.99
CA GLY A 138 13.05 -16.63 -6.31
C GLY A 138 12.16 -16.86 -5.08
N ALA A 139 11.47 -15.82 -4.63
CA ALA A 139 10.54 -15.87 -3.52
C ALA A 139 9.51 -14.74 -3.59
N VAL A 140 8.40 -14.91 -2.88
CA VAL A 140 7.38 -13.88 -2.70
C VAL A 140 6.89 -13.81 -1.25
N ILE A 141 6.43 -12.63 -0.86
CA ILE A 141 5.56 -12.43 0.30
C ILE A 141 4.21 -11.95 -0.23
N LEU A 142 3.14 -12.59 0.22
CA LEU A 142 1.77 -12.24 -0.12
C LEU A 142 1.22 -11.28 0.93
N ALA A 143 0.36 -10.35 0.54
CA ALA A 143 -0.33 -9.51 1.50
C ALA A 143 -1.69 -9.04 0.98
N HIS A 144 -2.67 -8.92 1.86
CA HIS A 144 -3.89 -8.18 1.56
C HIS A 144 -4.42 -7.44 2.78
N ASN A 145 -5.19 -6.38 2.54
CA ASN A 145 -5.83 -5.63 3.61
C ASN A 145 -7.28 -6.07 3.83
N HIS A 146 -7.72 -6.02 5.09
CA HIS A 146 -9.12 -6.12 5.48
C HIS A 146 -9.64 -4.73 5.90
N PRO A 147 -10.44 -4.05 5.05
CA PRO A 147 -11.07 -2.77 5.41
C PRO A 147 -11.98 -2.87 6.65
N SER A 148 -12.49 -4.06 6.95
CA SER A 148 -13.30 -4.37 8.14
C SER A 148 -12.56 -4.12 9.47
N GLY A 149 -11.23 -4.05 9.44
CA GLY A 149 -10.40 -3.78 10.62
C GLY A 149 -9.99 -5.01 11.43
N LEU A 150 -10.39 -6.22 11.03
CA LEU A 150 -9.96 -7.46 11.66
C LEU A 150 -8.83 -8.12 10.86
N ALA A 151 -7.69 -8.36 11.50
CA ALA A 151 -6.55 -9.05 10.88
C ALA A 151 -6.61 -10.59 11.02
N GLU A 152 -7.78 -11.15 11.34
CA GLU A 152 -7.95 -12.60 11.48
C GLU A 152 -8.13 -13.23 10.08
N PRO A 153 -7.36 -14.29 9.74
CA PRO A 153 -7.53 -15.01 8.49
C PRO A 153 -8.85 -15.73 8.42
N SER A 154 -9.48 -15.65 7.24
CA SER A 154 -10.61 -16.47 6.88
C SER A 154 -10.17 -17.82 6.29
N ARG A 155 -11.10 -18.77 6.22
CA ARG A 155 -10.87 -20.02 5.48
C ARG A 155 -10.56 -19.80 4.00
N ALA A 156 -11.08 -18.72 3.41
CA ALA A 156 -10.78 -18.39 2.02
C ALA A 156 -9.32 -17.95 1.87
N ASP A 157 -8.79 -17.23 2.85
CA ASP A 157 -7.38 -16.80 2.87
C ASP A 157 -6.44 -18.00 3.00
N GLU A 158 -6.75 -18.94 3.90
CA GLU A 158 -6.00 -20.20 4.04
C GLU A 158 -5.99 -21.01 2.74
N TYR A 159 -7.16 -21.19 2.12
CA TYR A 159 -7.29 -21.92 0.86
C TYR A 159 -6.53 -21.23 -0.28
N LEU A 160 -6.65 -19.91 -0.39
CA LEU A 160 -5.93 -19.11 -1.37
C LEU A 160 -4.42 -19.23 -1.18
N THR A 161 -3.95 -19.11 0.06
CA THR A 161 -2.52 -19.23 0.41
C THR A 161 -1.96 -20.59 0.02
N SER A 162 -2.67 -21.67 0.36
CA SER A 162 -2.28 -23.04 0.01
C SER A 162 -2.23 -23.24 -1.51
N THR A 163 -3.21 -22.71 -2.23
CA THR A 163 -3.26 -22.75 -3.70
C THR A 163 -2.08 -22.01 -4.32
N LEU A 164 -1.78 -20.79 -3.83
CA LEU A 164 -0.65 -19.99 -4.31
C LEU A 164 0.69 -20.63 -3.98
N LYS A 165 0.87 -21.15 -2.76
CA LYS A 165 2.07 -21.88 -2.36
C LYS A 165 2.34 -23.07 -3.28
N THR A 166 1.30 -23.84 -3.59
CA THR A 166 1.40 -24.98 -4.51
C THR A 166 1.78 -24.52 -5.92
N ALA A 167 1.07 -23.53 -6.48
CA ALA A 167 1.29 -23.06 -7.84
C ALA A 167 2.67 -22.41 -8.06
N LEU A 168 3.12 -21.59 -7.11
CA LEU A 168 4.42 -20.94 -7.16
C LEU A 168 5.57 -21.93 -6.91
N GLY A 169 5.34 -22.93 -6.04
CA GLY A 169 6.29 -24.02 -5.81
C GLY A 169 6.56 -24.87 -7.05
N MET A 170 5.62 -24.99 -7.98
CA MET A 170 5.83 -25.71 -9.26
C MET A 170 6.85 -25.04 -10.19
N VAL A 171 7.16 -23.76 -9.94
CA VAL A 171 8.13 -22.98 -10.72
C VAL A 171 9.27 -22.46 -9.85
N ASP A 172 9.56 -23.17 -8.75
CA ASP A 172 10.65 -22.88 -7.81
C ASP A 172 10.60 -21.48 -7.15
N VAL A 173 9.40 -20.89 -7.05
CA VAL A 173 9.18 -19.63 -6.33
C VAL A 173 8.62 -19.92 -4.95
N ARG A 174 9.39 -19.59 -3.90
CA ARG A 174 8.98 -19.83 -2.51
C ARG A 174 7.99 -18.78 -2.02
N VAL A 175 6.90 -19.18 -1.36
CA VAL A 175 6.07 -18.26 -0.57
C VAL A 175 6.66 -18.21 0.85
N LEU A 176 7.24 -17.06 1.22
CA LEU A 176 7.90 -16.89 2.53
C LEU A 176 6.89 -16.56 3.63
N ASP A 177 5.89 -15.74 3.31
CA ASP A 177 4.84 -15.36 4.24
C ASP A 177 3.57 -14.91 3.51
N HIS A 178 2.48 -14.82 4.26
CA HIS A 178 1.26 -14.14 3.87
C HIS A 178 0.79 -13.24 5.02
N PHE A 179 0.67 -11.95 4.76
CA PHE A 179 0.21 -10.96 5.74
C PHE A 179 -1.23 -10.53 5.50
N ILE A 180 -2.02 -10.53 6.57
CA ILE A 180 -3.32 -9.86 6.60
C ILE A 180 -3.17 -8.55 7.34
N VAL A 181 -3.55 -7.45 6.71
CA VAL A 181 -3.31 -6.09 7.21
C VAL A 181 -4.64 -5.42 7.52
N ALA A 182 -4.88 -5.15 8.80
CA ALA A 182 -5.97 -4.31 9.26
C ALA A 182 -5.46 -2.91 9.63
N GLN A 183 -6.37 -2.00 10.02
CA GLN A 183 -5.99 -0.64 10.40
C GLN A 183 -5.02 -0.57 11.58
N THR A 184 -5.15 -1.47 12.56
CA THR A 184 -4.39 -1.45 13.81
C THR A 184 -3.62 -2.74 14.10
N ALA A 185 -3.77 -3.74 13.24
CA ALA A 185 -3.19 -5.06 13.44
C ALA A 185 -2.68 -5.64 12.11
N CYS A 186 -1.64 -6.45 12.19
CA CYS A 186 -1.10 -7.17 11.05
C CYS A 186 -0.77 -8.59 11.50
N THR A 187 -1.20 -9.58 10.72
CA THR A 187 -1.07 -11.00 11.05
C THR A 187 -0.21 -11.69 10.00
N SER A 188 0.87 -12.35 10.43
CA SER A 188 1.70 -13.24 9.61
C SER A 188 1.18 -14.67 9.67
N PHE A 189 1.02 -15.31 8.52
CA PHE A 189 0.69 -16.73 8.43
C PHE A 189 1.84 -17.60 8.93
N ALA A 190 3.08 -17.24 8.62
CA ALA A 190 4.26 -17.97 9.06
C ALA A 190 4.39 -17.97 10.59
N GLN A 191 4.20 -16.82 11.25
CA GLN A 191 4.22 -16.72 12.70
C GLN A 191 3.08 -17.49 13.37
N ARG A 192 1.93 -17.64 12.70
CA ARG A 192 0.78 -18.43 13.19
C ARG A 192 0.87 -19.92 12.87
N GLY A 193 1.89 -20.37 12.14
CA GLY A 193 2.02 -21.77 11.72
C GLY A 193 0.98 -22.22 10.69
N LEU A 194 0.47 -21.28 9.88
CA LEU A 194 -0.53 -21.53 8.83
C LEU A 194 0.10 -21.74 7.44
N LEU A 195 1.43 -21.72 7.36
CA LEU A 195 2.21 -21.79 6.13
C LEU A 195 3.01 -23.07 6.00
#